data_AF-A0A1V5UTI3-F1
#
_entry.id   AF-A0A1V5UTI3-F1
#
_cell.length_a   1.000
_cell.length_b   1.000
_cell.length_c   1.000
_cell.angle_alpha   90.00
_cell.angle_beta   90.00
_cell.angle_gamma   90.00
#
_symmetry.space_group_name_H-M   'P 1'
#
loop_
_entity.id
_entity.type
_entity.pdbx_description
1 polymer ?
#
loop_
_entity_poly.entity_id
_entity_poly.type
_entity_poly.pdbx_seq_one_letter_code
_entity_poly.pdbx_strand_id
1 'polypeptide(L)'
;MKNTWITVLAAAGTLGAAGAEQTLNGAGASFPAPVYQNWTYTYSQSTPSVRVNYQSIGSGAGVNQIKARTVDFAGTDDPLTLEEQQKAGLLQFPMLTGGVVVIVNLPGVRNAQLKLNREVLADIFLGKITRWDDPKLKAVNPSLTLPGMRITVVRRADASGTSFIFTNYLSKISKEWTEKVGAGSAVKWPVGIGGQKNPGVCNNVARIRGSIGYTEYTYAVEANLSMAVLENRAGKFVEPSVKTFSASAVNADWKNAPGFYMVLTDQPGDESWPITGVTYILIRKDCPKNVKDAMRKYFEWCFTTGSTAAMKLNYVPIPGNVIELIRKEVLK
;
A
#
# COMPACT_ATOMS: atom_id res chain seq x y z
N MET A 1 -83.91 -6.19 13.70
CA MET A 1 -83.04 -7.14 12.96
C MET A 1 -82.83 -6.62 11.54
N LYS A 2 -81.69 -5.98 11.27
CA LYS A 2 -81.13 -5.77 9.92
C LYS A 2 -79.61 -5.80 10.07
N ASN A 3 -79.00 -6.95 9.79
CA ASN A 3 -77.55 -7.12 9.80
C ASN A 3 -77.04 -6.85 8.38
N THR A 4 -76.38 -5.72 8.18
CA THR A 4 -75.63 -5.42 6.96
C THR A 4 -74.19 -5.87 7.18
N TRP A 5 -73.75 -6.87 6.41
CA TRP A 5 -72.38 -7.39 6.45
C TRP A 5 -71.46 -6.45 5.65
N ILE A 6 -70.42 -5.92 6.28
CA ILE A 6 -69.33 -5.21 5.61
C ILE A 6 -68.25 -6.23 5.27
N THR A 7 -68.06 -6.49 3.98
CA THR A 7 -66.95 -7.30 3.47
C THR A 7 -65.68 -6.45 3.45
N VAL A 8 -64.74 -6.72 4.36
CA VAL A 8 -63.39 -6.12 4.33
C VAL A 8 -62.55 -6.90 3.33
N LEU A 9 -62.19 -6.29 2.20
CA LEU A 9 -61.14 -6.80 1.32
C LEU A 9 -59.79 -6.61 2.00
N ALA A 10 -59.17 -7.69 2.46
CA ALA A 10 -57.78 -7.69 2.88
C ALA A 10 -56.87 -7.68 1.63
N ALA A 11 -56.31 -6.53 1.29
CA ALA A 11 -55.23 -6.43 0.32
C ALA A 11 -53.96 -7.04 0.93
N ALA A 12 -53.66 -8.30 0.57
CA ALA A 12 -52.39 -8.94 0.90
C ALA A 12 -51.27 -8.28 0.08
N GLY A 13 -50.66 -7.22 0.64
CA GLY A 13 -49.44 -6.66 0.11
C GLY A 13 -48.30 -7.67 0.28
N THR A 14 -47.79 -8.19 -0.83
CA THR A 14 -46.50 -8.88 -0.87
C THR A 14 -45.41 -7.86 -0.53
N LEU A 15 -45.04 -7.77 0.75
CA LEU A 15 -43.77 -7.21 1.18
C LEU A 15 -42.68 -8.07 0.54
N GLY A 16 -42.18 -7.64 -0.61
CA GLY A 16 -40.96 -8.19 -1.17
C GLY A 16 -39.88 -8.07 -0.11
N ALA A 17 -39.30 -9.19 0.30
CA ALA A 17 -38.19 -9.20 1.24
C ALA A 17 -37.06 -8.35 0.64
N ALA A 18 -36.90 -7.12 1.13
CA ALA A 18 -35.70 -6.35 0.89
C ALA A 18 -34.56 -7.21 1.46
N GLY A 19 -33.72 -7.77 0.57
CA GLY A 19 -32.61 -8.61 0.99
C GLY A 19 -31.74 -7.83 1.98
N ALA A 20 -31.43 -8.44 3.12
CA ALA A 20 -30.62 -7.80 4.16
C ALA A 20 -29.30 -7.27 3.56
N GLU A 21 -28.99 -6.00 3.81
CA GLU A 21 -27.77 -5.34 3.36
C GLU A 21 -26.56 -6.08 3.96
N GLN A 22 -25.72 -6.67 3.10
CA GLN A 22 -24.49 -7.32 3.55
C GLN A 22 -23.44 -6.25 3.79
N THR A 23 -22.98 -6.11 5.03
CA THR A 23 -21.82 -5.26 5.34
C THR A 23 -20.55 -6.09 5.30
N LEU A 24 -19.50 -5.55 4.67
CA LEU A 24 -18.13 -6.07 4.66
C LEU A 24 -17.22 -5.07 5.34
N ASN A 25 -16.52 -5.49 6.37
CA ASN A 25 -15.58 -4.65 7.12
C ASN A 25 -14.15 -5.06 6.82
N GLY A 26 -13.36 -4.13 6.28
CA GLY A 26 -11.94 -4.29 6.05
C GLY A 26 -11.10 -3.34 6.90
N ALA A 27 -9.86 -3.75 7.21
CA ALA A 27 -8.90 -2.87 7.86
C ALA A 27 -7.46 -3.20 7.48
N GLY A 28 -6.56 -2.23 7.56
CA GLY A 28 -5.13 -2.49 7.47
C GLY A 28 -4.33 -1.39 6.78
N ALA A 29 -3.54 -1.79 5.79
CA ALA A 29 -2.57 -0.99 5.06
C ALA A 29 -3.06 0.43 4.74
N SER A 30 -2.20 1.42 5.01
CA SER A 30 -2.39 2.80 4.56
C SER A 30 -1.91 3.02 3.14
N PHE A 31 -1.06 2.14 2.60
CA PHE A 31 -0.52 2.27 1.25
C PHE A 31 -1.62 2.36 0.19
N PRO A 32 -2.65 1.49 0.12
CA PRO A 32 -3.72 1.59 -0.88
C PRO A 32 -4.96 2.35 -0.41
N ALA A 33 -4.94 2.95 0.78
CA ALA A 33 -6.14 3.52 1.38
C ALA A 33 -6.86 4.57 0.51
N PRO A 34 -6.17 5.45 -0.26
CA PRO A 34 -6.85 6.39 -1.17
C PRO A 34 -7.74 5.66 -2.19
N VAL A 35 -7.24 4.56 -2.76
CA VAL A 35 -8.01 3.76 -3.73
C VAL A 35 -9.13 2.99 -3.05
N TYR A 36 -8.86 2.35 -1.91
CA TYR A 36 -9.88 1.58 -1.21
C TYR A 36 -11.03 2.46 -0.72
N GLN A 37 -10.75 3.68 -0.27
CA GLN A 37 -11.80 4.66 0.10
C GLN A 37 -12.66 5.04 -1.12
N ASN A 38 -12.04 5.29 -2.28
CA ASN A 38 -12.78 5.56 -3.51
C ASN A 38 -13.64 4.35 -3.94
N TRP A 39 -13.09 3.15 -3.89
CA TRP A 39 -13.77 1.91 -4.28
C TRP A 39 -14.92 1.56 -3.36
N THR A 40 -14.71 1.61 -2.03
CA THR A 40 -15.76 1.33 -1.05
C THR A 40 -16.95 2.27 -1.20
N TYR A 41 -16.70 3.57 -1.42
CA TYR A 41 -17.74 4.56 -1.72
C TYR A 41 -18.48 4.22 -3.02
N THR A 42 -17.75 4.07 -4.12
CA THR A 42 -18.34 3.89 -5.47
C THR A 42 -19.08 2.55 -5.60
N TYR A 43 -18.54 1.49 -5.01
CA TYR A 43 -19.19 0.18 -5.02
C TYR A 43 -20.49 0.18 -4.22
N SER A 44 -20.49 0.77 -3.02
CA SER A 44 -21.69 0.84 -2.18
C SER A 44 -22.81 1.65 -2.84
N GLN A 45 -22.48 2.63 -3.69
CA GLN A 45 -23.46 3.38 -4.50
C GLN A 45 -24.02 2.55 -5.67
N SER A 46 -23.17 1.80 -6.36
CA SER A 46 -23.59 1.00 -7.53
C SER A 46 -24.19 -0.36 -7.17
N THR A 47 -23.94 -0.86 -5.95
CA THR A 47 -24.43 -2.14 -5.43
C THR A 47 -25.05 -1.96 -4.04
N PRO A 48 -26.26 -1.38 -3.92
CA PRO A 48 -26.85 -1.01 -2.62
C PRO A 48 -27.11 -2.16 -1.66
N SER A 49 -27.09 -3.41 -2.14
CA SER A 49 -27.23 -4.61 -1.31
C SER A 49 -25.94 -5.00 -0.57
N VAL A 50 -24.80 -4.35 -0.87
CA VAL A 50 -23.52 -4.60 -0.22
C VAL A 50 -22.86 -3.27 0.17
N ARG A 51 -22.63 -3.07 1.47
CA ARG A 51 -21.82 -1.97 1.99
C ARG A 51 -20.43 -2.45 2.30
N VAL A 52 -19.42 -1.70 1.86
CA VAL A 52 -18.03 -2.02 2.18
C VAL A 52 -17.41 -0.88 2.98
N ASN A 53 -16.78 -1.22 4.09
CA ASN A 53 -16.03 -0.29 4.92
C ASN A 53 -14.55 -0.65 4.90
N TYR A 54 -13.67 0.35 4.92
CA TYR A 54 -12.24 0.13 5.08
C TYR A 54 -11.60 1.10 6.07
N GLN A 55 -10.94 0.56 7.10
CA GLN A 55 -10.22 1.33 8.10
C GLN A 55 -8.71 1.30 7.84
N SER A 56 -8.13 2.47 7.56
CA SER A 56 -6.67 2.60 7.42
C SER A 56 -6.01 2.68 8.81
N ILE A 57 -5.46 1.56 9.26
CA ILE A 57 -4.88 1.38 10.61
C ILE A 57 -3.43 0.86 10.59
N GLY A 58 -2.86 0.61 9.42
CA GLY A 58 -1.55 0.00 9.24
C GLY A 58 -1.62 -1.52 9.01
N SER A 59 -0.68 -2.04 8.22
CA SER A 59 -0.68 -3.41 7.72
C SER A 59 -0.60 -4.44 8.85
N GLY A 60 0.26 -4.20 9.86
CA GLY A 60 0.38 -5.09 11.01
C GLY A 60 -0.91 -5.16 11.85
N ALA A 61 -1.60 -4.02 12.03
CA ALA A 61 -2.87 -3.99 12.74
C ALA A 61 -3.98 -4.71 11.95
N GLY A 62 -4.01 -4.56 10.62
CA GLY A 62 -4.93 -5.31 9.75
C GLY A 62 -4.72 -6.83 9.85
N VAL A 63 -3.46 -7.29 9.76
CA VAL A 63 -3.10 -8.71 9.91
C VAL A 63 -3.55 -9.25 11.28
N ASN A 64 -3.37 -8.47 12.36
CA ASN A 64 -3.83 -8.87 13.69
C ASN A 64 -5.36 -8.96 13.76
N GLN A 65 -6.09 -7.99 13.19
CA GLN A 65 -7.55 -7.98 13.20
C GLN A 65 -8.16 -9.14 12.41
N ILE A 66 -7.63 -9.49 11.24
CA ILE A 66 -8.14 -10.64 10.46
C ILE A 66 -7.87 -11.97 11.17
N LYS A 67 -6.70 -12.12 11.82
CA LYS A 67 -6.37 -13.30 12.65
C LYS A 67 -7.28 -13.39 13.89
N ALA A 68 -7.63 -12.25 14.47
CA ALA A 68 -8.58 -12.13 15.58
C ALA A 68 -10.06 -12.21 15.15
N ARG A 69 -10.33 -12.37 13.84
CA ARG A 69 -11.69 -12.50 13.28
C ARG A 69 -12.59 -11.28 13.52
N THR A 70 -12.01 -10.09 13.69
CA THR A 70 -12.76 -8.84 13.94
C THR A 70 -13.14 -8.10 12.66
N VAL A 71 -12.59 -8.53 11.52
CA VAL A 71 -12.85 -7.98 10.18
C VAL A 71 -13.03 -9.13 9.17
N ASP A 72 -13.70 -8.84 8.06
CA ASP A 72 -13.97 -9.80 6.99
C ASP A 72 -12.76 -9.97 6.06
N PHE A 73 -12.02 -8.88 5.85
CA PHE A 73 -10.77 -8.87 5.09
C PHE A 73 -9.75 -7.90 5.68
N ALA A 74 -8.47 -8.09 5.37
CA ALA A 74 -7.42 -7.13 5.76
C ALA A 74 -6.52 -6.75 4.59
N GLY A 75 -6.07 -5.50 4.58
CA GLY A 75 -5.03 -5.01 3.66
C GLY A 75 -3.64 -5.12 4.28
N THR A 76 -2.66 -5.65 3.55
CA THR A 76 -1.24 -5.65 3.97
C THR A 76 -0.30 -5.42 2.79
N ASP A 77 0.82 -4.73 3.02
CA ASP A 77 1.91 -4.60 2.03
C ASP A 77 3.15 -5.42 2.44
N ASP A 78 3.03 -6.12 3.57
CA ASP A 78 3.95 -7.12 4.10
C ASP A 78 3.25 -8.48 3.90
N PRO A 79 3.44 -9.16 2.74
CA PRO A 79 2.73 -10.38 2.42
C PRO A 79 3.12 -11.50 3.39
N LEU A 80 2.15 -12.31 3.78
CA LEU A 80 2.40 -13.51 4.57
C LEU A 80 2.99 -14.61 3.69
N THR A 81 3.97 -15.33 4.22
CA THR A 81 4.44 -16.58 3.61
C THR A 81 3.31 -17.61 3.55
N LEU A 82 3.43 -18.60 2.67
CA LEU A 82 2.42 -19.66 2.56
C LEU A 82 2.22 -20.41 3.90
N GLU A 83 3.30 -20.64 4.65
CA GLU A 83 3.23 -21.28 5.96
C GLU A 83 2.41 -20.45 6.95
N GLU A 84 2.67 -19.14 7.03
CA GLU A 84 1.92 -18.24 7.90
C GLU A 84 0.44 -18.16 7.51
N GLN A 85 0.13 -18.16 6.22
CA GLN A 85 -1.24 -18.21 5.73
C GLN A 85 -1.95 -19.49 6.16
N GLN A 86 -1.29 -20.65 5.99
CA GLN A 86 -1.84 -21.95 6.38
C GLN A 86 -2.09 -22.02 7.88
N LYS A 87 -1.10 -21.62 8.69
CA LYS A 87 -1.19 -21.59 10.15
C LYS A 87 -2.31 -20.68 10.65
N ALA A 88 -2.56 -19.57 9.97
CA ALA A 88 -3.60 -18.62 10.33
C ALA A 88 -4.97 -18.91 9.69
N GLY A 89 -5.08 -19.92 8.82
CA GLY A 89 -6.32 -20.21 8.08
C GLY A 89 -6.71 -19.10 7.09
N LEU A 90 -5.73 -18.41 6.51
CA LEU A 90 -5.92 -17.28 5.61
C LEU A 90 -5.65 -17.67 4.14
N LEU A 91 -6.23 -16.89 3.24
CA LEU A 91 -5.87 -16.81 1.82
C LEU A 91 -5.37 -15.38 1.54
N GLN A 92 -4.39 -15.26 0.65
CA GLN A 92 -3.80 -13.99 0.23
C GLN A 92 -3.90 -13.81 -1.27
N PHE A 93 -4.08 -12.58 -1.74
CA PHE A 93 -3.97 -12.22 -3.16
C PHE A 93 -3.57 -10.75 -3.34
N PRO A 94 -2.85 -10.40 -4.42
CA PRO A 94 -2.45 -9.02 -4.67
C PRO A 94 -3.62 -8.19 -5.21
N MET A 95 -3.67 -6.91 -4.87
CA MET A 95 -4.72 -5.98 -5.32
C MET A 95 -4.22 -4.88 -6.24
N LEU A 96 -3.08 -4.28 -5.91
CA LEU A 96 -2.52 -3.14 -6.62
C LEU A 96 -1.00 -3.12 -6.44
N THR A 97 -0.32 -2.53 -7.40
CA THR A 97 1.10 -2.17 -7.29
C THR A 97 1.24 -0.66 -7.21
N GLY A 98 2.22 -0.17 -6.47
CA GLY A 98 2.55 1.26 -6.39
C GLY A 98 4.02 1.48 -6.01
N GLY A 99 4.43 2.74 -5.92
CA GLY A 99 5.79 3.10 -5.52
C GLY A 99 5.85 3.65 -4.11
N VAL A 100 6.81 3.18 -3.31
CA VAL A 100 7.27 3.92 -2.14
C VAL A 100 8.30 4.93 -2.62
N VAL A 101 8.11 6.20 -2.26
CA VAL A 101 8.98 7.32 -2.65
C VAL A 101 9.66 7.92 -1.45
N VAL A 102 10.84 8.49 -1.69
CA VAL A 102 11.57 9.28 -0.70
C VAL A 102 11.16 10.74 -0.87
N ILE A 103 10.54 11.29 0.17
CA ILE A 103 10.09 12.68 0.22
C ILE A 103 11.05 13.52 1.06
N VAL A 104 11.24 14.77 0.67
CA VAL A 104 12.14 15.71 1.34
C VAL A 104 11.50 17.09 1.48
N ASN A 105 11.91 17.80 2.53
CA ASN A 105 11.61 19.22 2.71
C ASN A 105 12.93 20.00 2.80
N LEU A 106 13.48 20.34 1.64
CA LEU A 106 14.79 20.96 1.52
C LEU A 106 14.68 22.33 0.83
N PRO A 107 14.92 23.43 1.55
CA PRO A 107 14.84 24.77 0.95
C PRO A 107 15.74 24.89 -0.27
N GLY A 108 15.20 25.47 -1.36
CA GLY A 108 15.93 25.68 -2.61
C GLY A 108 16.06 24.45 -3.51
N VAL A 109 15.56 23.28 -3.09
CA VAL A 109 15.54 22.06 -3.91
C VAL A 109 14.11 21.70 -4.25
N ARG A 110 13.80 21.68 -5.55
CA ARG A 110 12.45 21.36 -6.08
C ARG A 110 12.27 19.85 -6.24
N ASN A 111 11.03 19.45 -6.49
CA ASN A 111 10.68 18.07 -6.82
C ASN A 111 11.57 17.51 -7.95
N ALA A 112 11.97 16.25 -7.82
CA ALA A 112 12.80 15.52 -8.79
C ALA A 112 14.18 16.15 -9.08
N GLN A 113 14.67 17.09 -8.25
CA GLN A 113 16.04 17.61 -8.39
C GLN A 113 17.05 16.83 -7.56
N LEU A 114 16.71 16.48 -6.32
CA LEU A 114 17.60 15.74 -5.44
C LEU A 114 17.76 14.31 -5.93
N LYS A 115 19.00 13.90 -6.16
CA LYS A 115 19.39 12.52 -6.48
C LYS A 115 19.94 11.84 -5.24
N LEU A 116 19.49 10.62 -4.97
CA LEU A 116 20.05 9.77 -3.93
C LEU A 116 20.52 8.46 -4.57
N ASN A 117 21.82 8.20 -4.47
CA ASN A 117 22.37 6.91 -4.84
C ASN A 117 22.08 5.88 -3.73
N ARG A 118 22.35 4.61 -4.01
CA ARG A 118 21.99 3.50 -3.10
C ARG A 118 22.68 3.61 -1.74
N GLU A 119 23.96 3.94 -1.73
CA GLU A 119 24.76 4.09 -0.51
C GLU A 119 24.29 5.27 0.35
N VAL A 120 24.13 6.45 -0.25
CA VAL A 120 23.71 7.67 0.46
C VAL A 120 22.34 7.48 1.10
N LEU A 121 21.38 6.86 0.40
CA LEU A 121 20.07 6.60 0.97
C LEU A 121 20.17 5.71 2.21
N ALA A 122 20.90 4.60 2.15
CA ALA A 122 21.09 3.73 3.30
C ALA A 122 21.82 4.44 4.45
N ASP A 123 22.90 5.17 4.16
CA ASP A 123 23.69 5.90 5.15
C ASP A 123 22.89 7.00 5.86
N ILE A 124 21.94 7.67 5.18
CA ILE A 124 21.02 8.64 5.82
C ILE A 124 20.13 7.93 6.86
N PHE A 125 19.48 6.83 6.49
CA PHE A 125 18.57 6.13 7.38
C PHE A 125 19.29 5.32 8.48
N LEU A 126 20.57 5.00 8.29
CA LEU A 126 21.48 4.50 9.33
C LEU A 126 21.95 5.61 10.29
N GLY A 127 21.78 6.89 9.94
CA GLY A 127 22.26 8.02 10.73
C GLY A 127 23.75 8.34 10.54
N LYS A 128 24.39 7.80 9.50
CA LYS A 128 25.80 8.07 9.17
C LYS A 128 25.95 9.40 8.42
N ILE A 129 25.06 9.68 7.49
CA ILE A 129 24.94 11.00 6.86
C ILE A 129 23.89 11.80 7.64
N THR A 130 24.33 12.82 8.36
CA THR A 130 23.50 13.59 9.30
C THR A 130 23.22 15.02 8.84
N ARG A 131 23.80 15.44 7.71
CA ARG A 131 23.66 16.79 7.16
C ARG A 131 23.51 16.77 5.66
N TRP A 132 22.78 17.75 5.12
CA TRP A 132 22.52 17.88 3.68
C TRP A 132 23.73 18.34 2.89
N ASP A 133 24.70 19.00 3.53
CA ASP A 133 25.95 19.46 2.92
C ASP A 133 27.09 18.43 2.96
N ASP A 134 26.77 17.16 3.29
CA ASP A 134 27.72 16.05 3.35
C ASP A 134 28.44 15.84 2.00
N PRO A 135 29.77 15.57 2.00
CA PRO A 135 30.53 15.35 0.77
C PRO A 135 29.98 14.25 -0.13
N LYS A 136 29.45 13.15 0.41
CA LYS A 136 28.86 12.07 -0.39
C LYS A 136 27.59 12.53 -1.10
N LEU A 137 26.74 13.30 -0.41
CA LEU A 137 25.52 13.88 -1.00
C LEU A 137 25.85 14.88 -2.11
N LYS A 138 26.86 15.75 -1.90
CA LYS A 138 27.34 16.71 -2.89
C LYS A 138 27.92 16.02 -4.13
N ALA A 139 28.66 14.94 -3.95
CA ALA A 139 29.23 14.18 -5.07
C ALA A 139 28.14 13.61 -6.01
N VAL A 140 26.99 13.22 -5.46
CA VAL A 140 25.83 12.74 -6.24
C VAL A 140 25.03 13.91 -6.86
N ASN A 141 25.16 15.11 -6.32
CA ASN A 141 24.39 16.29 -6.70
C ASN A 141 25.26 17.53 -7.00
N PRO A 142 26.23 17.46 -7.94
CA PRO A 142 27.21 18.52 -8.15
C PRO A 142 26.59 19.84 -8.66
N SER A 143 25.40 19.79 -9.26
CA SER A 143 24.68 20.96 -9.76
C SER A 143 23.74 21.60 -8.73
N LEU A 144 23.58 21.01 -7.53
CA LEU A 144 22.70 21.54 -6.49
C LEU A 144 23.50 22.21 -5.37
N THR A 145 23.06 23.41 -5.01
CA THR A 145 23.51 24.08 -3.78
C THR A 145 22.78 23.47 -2.59
N LEU A 146 23.34 22.42 -2.00
CA LEU A 146 22.76 21.77 -0.82
C LEU A 146 22.98 22.62 0.44
N PRO A 147 21.93 22.85 1.27
CA PRO A 147 22.03 23.73 2.42
C PRO A 147 22.80 23.06 3.57
N GLY A 148 23.49 23.87 4.37
CA GLY A 148 24.23 23.43 5.55
C GLY A 148 23.33 23.09 6.75
N MET A 149 22.37 22.18 6.58
CA MET A 149 21.36 21.83 7.56
C MET A 149 21.47 20.36 8.01
N ARG A 150 21.08 20.08 9.26
CA ARG A 150 20.93 18.71 9.75
C ARG A 150 19.78 18.00 9.02
N ILE A 151 19.95 16.70 8.80
CA ILE A 151 18.91 15.82 8.28
C ILE A 151 18.03 15.36 9.44
N THR A 152 16.72 15.52 9.29
CA THR A 152 15.74 14.90 10.20
C THR A 152 15.06 13.73 9.50
N VAL A 153 15.42 12.50 9.88
CA VAL A 153 14.76 11.31 9.35
C VAL A 153 13.35 11.18 9.95
N VAL A 154 12.36 10.94 9.09
CA VAL A 154 10.98 10.62 9.46
C VAL A 154 10.68 9.22 8.97
N ARG A 155 10.29 8.35 9.91
CA ARG A 155 9.94 6.95 9.67
C ARG A 155 8.53 6.68 10.17
N ARG A 156 7.99 5.50 9.88
CA ARG A 156 6.68 5.10 10.44
C ARG A 156 6.77 4.82 11.94
N ALA A 157 5.72 5.18 12.66
CA ALA A 157 5.55 4.90 14.09
C ALA A 157 4.84 3.57 14.35
N ASP A 158 3.99 3.16 13.41
CA ASP A 158 3.14 1.97 13.45
C ASP A 158 3.71 0.82 12.61
N ALA A 159 3.26 -0.41 12.90
CA ALA A 159 3.62 -1.60 12.12
C ALA A 159 3.06 -1.50 10.69
N SER A 160 3.96 -1.42 9.72
CA SER A 160 3.70 -0.80 8.43
C SER A 160 4.23 -1.62 7.27
N GLY A 161 3.37 -1.99 6.31
CA GLY A 161 3.81 -2.65 5.07
C GLY A 161 4.67 -1.72 4.20
N THR A 162 4.41 -0.42 4.18
CA THR A 162 5.30 0.57 3.55
C THR A 162 6.71 0.54 4.14
N SER A 163 6.82 0.29 5.46
CA SER A 163 8.12 0.11 6.14
C SER A 163 8.74 -1.22 5.80
N PHE A 164 7.97 -2.30 5.69
CA PHE A 164 8.48 -3.57 5.17
C PHE A 164 9.08 -3.37 3.77
N ILE A 165 8.35 -2.76 2.82
CA ILE A 165 8.85 -2.50 1.46
C ILE A 165 10.15 -1.67 1.51
N PHE A 166 10.15 -0.57 2.26
CA PHE A 166 11.31 0.33 2.34
C PHE A 166 12.53 -0.34 2.98
N THR A 167 12.35 -1.03 4.12
CA THR A 167 13.44 -1.71 4.83
C THR A 167 13.92 -2.97 4.11
N ASN A 168 13.04 -3.64 3.36
CA ASN A 168 13.43 -4.71 2.45
C ASN A 168 14.35 -4.19 1.34
N TYR A 169 14.02 -3.05 0.74
CA TYR A 169 14.91 -2.40 -0.23
C TYR A 169 16.26 -2.03 0.41
N LEU A 170 16.25 -1.36 1.57
CA LEU A 170 17.50 -0.99 2.26
C LEU A 170 18.37 -2.20 2.60
N SER A 171 17.75 -3.33 2.97
CA SER A 171 18.47 -4.60 3.22
C SER A 171 19.13 -5.14 1.94
N LYS A 172 18.48 -5.03 0.78
CA LYS A 172 19.06 -5.47 -0.50
C LYS A 172 20.26 -4.63 -0.95
N ILE A 173 20.30 -3.34 -0.60
CA ILE A 173 21.34 -2.42 -1.07
C ILE A 173 22.46 -2.18 -0.06
N SER A 174 22.25 -2.54 1.21
CA SER A 174 23.21 -2.30 2.29
C SER A 174 23.34 -3.51 3.21
N LYS A 175 24.54 -4.09 3.22
CA LYS A 175 24.91 -5.17 4.14
C LYS A 175 24.82 -4.70 5.61
N GLU A 176 25.30 -3.50 5.90
CA GLU A 176 25.25 -2.92 7.24
C GLU A 176 23.79 -2.74 7.72
N TRP A 177 22.88 -2.31 6.83
CA TRP A 177 21.46 -2.24 7.14
C TRP A 177 20.90 -3.64 7.50
N THR A 178 21.21 -4.64 6.69
CA THR A 178 20.74 -6.03 6.91
C THR A 178 21.20 -6.55 8.27
N GLU A 179 22.47 -6.34 8.63
CA GLU A 179 23.04 -6.84 9.88
C GLU A 179 22.52 -6.09 11.12
N LYS A 180 22.29 -4.77 11.02
CA LYS A 180 21.91 -3.94 12.19
C LYS A 180 20.40 -3.79 12.37
N VAL A 181 19.63 -3.79 11.28
CA VAL A 181 18.22 -3.40 11.26
C VAL A 181 17.34 -4.48 10.64
N GLY A 182 17.75 -5.02 9.49
CA GLY A 182 16.97 -6.00 8.73
C GLY A 182 15.73 -5.40 8.05
N ALA A 183 14.81 -6.28 7.66
CA ALA A 183 13.56 -5.94 6.97
C ALA A 183 12.35 -6.40 7.77
N GLY A 184 11.32 -5.54 7.85
CA GLY A 184 10.10 -5.88 8.55
C GLY A 184 9.12 -4.71 8.62
N SER A 185 7.86 -5.01 8.92
CA SER A 185 6.84 -3.99 9.16
C SER A 185 7.08 -3.18 10.44
N ALA A 186 7.86 -3.72 11.38
CA ALA A 186 8.42 -2.99 12.53
C ALA A 186 9.89 -3.38 12.72
N VAL A 187 10.77 -2.40 12.83
CA VAL A 187 12.22 -2.58 13.03
C VAL A 187 12.74 -1.63 14.09
N LYS A 188 13.91 -1.93 14.67
CA LYS A 188 14.62 -1.01 15.57
C LYS A 188 15.36 0.05 14.76
N TRP A 189 14.67 1.15 14.44
CA TRP A 189 15.24 2.25 13.67
C TRP A 189 16.47 2.86 14.37
N PRO A 190 17.60 3.07 13.67
CA PRO A 190 18.78 3.72 14.24
C PRO A 190 18.53 5.18 14.61
N VAL A 191 17.78 5.89 13.75
CA VAL A 191 17.46 7.30 13.89
C VAL A 191 16.05 7.59 13.40
N GLY A 192 15.55 8.78 13.75
CA GLY A 192 14.37 9.38 13.14
C GLY A 192 13.11 9.34 14.01
N ILE A 193 12.27 10.34 13.77
CA ILE A 193 11.00 10.51 14.48
C ILE A 193 9.89 9.69 13.82
N GLY A 194 8.87 9.33 14.59
CA GLY A 194 7.73 8.54 14.12
C GLY A 194 6.60 9.39 13.56
N GLY A 195 6.15 9.10 12.35
CA GLY A 195 4.87 9.54 11.78
C GLY A 195 3.87 8.38 11.76
N GLN A 196 2.63 8.63 12.17
CA GLN A 196 1.55 7.64 12.12
C GLN A 196 1.05 7.46 10.69
N LYS A 197 1.16 6.24 10.13
CA LYS A 197 0.71 5.92 8.77
C LYS A 197 1.42 6.77 7.69
N ASN A 198 1.05 6.63 6.43
CA ASN A 198 1.56 7.50 5.36
C ASN A 198 1.26 9.00 5.62
N PRO A 199 0.02 9.41 5.98
CA PRO A 199 -0.29 10.82 6.24
C PRO A 199 0.57 11.46 7.34
N GLY A 200 0.86 10.74 8.42
CA GLY A 200 1.68 11.27 9.50
C GLY A 200 3.14 11.48 9.09
N VAL A 201 3.68 10.62 8.23
CA VAL A 201 5.02 10.83 7.66
C VAL A 201 5.02 12.04 6.73
N CYS A 202 4.06 12.14 5.82
CA CYS A 202 3.91 13.32 4.94
C CYS A 202 3.78 14.62 5.73
N ASN A 203 2.94 14.65 6.77
CA ASN A 203 2.71 15.83 7.61
C ASN A 203 3.98 16.26 8.35
N ASN A 204 4.75 15.31 8.89
CA ASN A 204 6.02 15.61 9.54
C ASN A 204 7.02 16.18 8.53
N VAL A 205 7.13 15.57 7.34
CA VAL A 205 8.06 16.05 6.31
C VAL A 205 7.67 17.44 5.82
N ALA A 206 6.39 17.69 5.54
CA ALA A 206 5.88 18.99 5.12
C ALA A 206 6.23 20.13 6.10
N ARG A 207 6.24 19.84 7.41
CA ARG A 207 6.44 20.83 8.47
C ARG A 207 7.90 21.03 8.87
N ILE A 208 8.70 19.97 8.82
CA ILE A 208 10.06 19.99 9.35
C ILE A 208 11.05 20.28 8.23
N ARG A 209 11.63 21.48 8.22
CA ARG A 209 12.70 21.82 7.28
C ARG A 209 13.93 20.92 7.50
N GLY A 210 14.53 20.47 6.40
CA GLY A 210 15.65 19.53 6.40
C GLY A 210 15.24 18.08 6.65
N SER A 211 13.95 17.77 6.63
CA SER A 211 13.50 16.39 6.82
C SER A 211 13.54 15.54 5.55
N ILE A 212 13.65 14.24 5.75
CA ILE A 212 13.55 13.18 4.75
C ILE A 212 12.69 12.05 5.31
N GLY A 213 11.79 11.50 4.50
CA GLY A 213 10.97 10.36 4.88
C GLY A 213 10.60 9.52 3.68
N TYR A 214 9.78 8.49 3.92
CA TYR A 214 9.24 7.64 2.86
C TYR A 214 7.72 7.50 2.97
N THR A 215 7.04 7.49 1.84
CA THR A 215 5.58 7.33 1.76
C THR A 215 5.21 6.62 0.46
N GLU A 216 4.00 6.11 0.38
CA GLU A 216 3.42 5.75 -0.93
C GLU A 216 3.26 7.01 -1.80
N TYR A 217 3.52 6.87 -3.11
CA TYR A 217 3.61 7.92 -4.13
C TYR A 217 2.42 8.86 -4.16
N THR A 218 1.19 8.35 -4.12
CA THR A 218 -0.02 9.18 -4.23
C THR A 218 -0.15 10.17 -3.09
N TYR A 219 0.24 9.77 -1.87
CA TYR A 219 0.28 10.71 -0.74
C TYR A 219 1.29 11.85 -0.96
N ALA A 220 2.43 11.59 -1.61
CA ALA A 220 3.41 12.63 -1.91
C ALA A 220 2.89 13.60 -2.99
N VAL A 221 2.23 13.06 -4.02
CA VAL A 221 1.60 13.84 -5.09
C VAL A 221 0.49 14.74 -4.54
N GLU A 222 -0.46 14.18 -3.80
CA GLU A 222 -1.59 14.93 -3.25
C GLU A 222 -1.16 16.00 -2.25
N ALA A 223 -0.09 15.75 -1.49
CA ALA A 223 0.48 16.70 -0.55
C ALA A 223 1.47 17.70 -1.20
N ASN A 224 1.70 17.62 -2.51
CA ASN A 224 2.69 18.44 -3.25
C ASN A 224 4.09 18.40 -2.62
N LEU A 225 4.52 17.23 -2.15
CA LEU A 225 5.82 17.05 -1.52
C LEU A 225 6.90 16.80 -2.58
N SER A 226 8.09 17.36 -2.33
CA SER A 226 9.23 17.10 -3.20
C SER A 226 9.74 15.68 -3.00
N MET A 227 9.85 14.94 -4.09
CA MET A 227 10.36 13.57 -4.14
C MET A 227 11.78 13.56 -4.70
N ALA A 228 12.61 12.67 -4.16
CA ALA A 228 13.95 12.42 -4.68
C ALA A 228 13.91 11.47 -5.89
N VAL A 229 14.90 11.63 -6.77
CA VAL A 229 15.24 10.69 -7.83
C VAL A 229 16.19 9.65 -7.25
N LEU A 230 15.93 8.36 -7.51
CA LEU A 230 16.70 7.27 -6.91
C LEU A 230 17.51 6.54 -7.97
N GLU A 231 18.73 6.14 -7.59
CA GLU A 231 19.52 5.20 -8.37
C GLU A 231 18.93 3.78 -8.28
N ASN A 232 18.57 3.21 -9.43
CA ASN A 232 18.07 1.85 -9.52
C ASN A 232 19.21 0.81 -9.58
N ARG A 233 18.85 -0.47 -9.73
CA ARG A 233 19.82 -1.57 -9.80
C ARG A 233 20.76 -1.49 -11.01
N ALA A 234 20.35 -0.83 -12.09
CA ALA A 234 21.14 -0.62 -13.30
C ALA A 234 22.06 0.61 -13.22
N GLY A 235 22.13 1.29 -12.07
CA GLY A 235 22.91 2.53 -11.90
C GLY A 235 22.30 3.74 -12.61
N LYS A 236 21.00 3.69 -12.94
CA LYS A 236 20.26 4.81 -13.55
C LYS A 236 19.50 5.57 -12.47
N PHE A 237 19.52 6.90 -12.55
CA PHE A 237 18.66 7.74 -11.73
C PHE A 237 17.29 7.84 -12.37
N VAL A 238 16.28 7.33 -11.67
CA VAL A 238 14.90 7.19 -12.17
C VAL A 238 13.96 8.02 -11.31
N GLU A 239 13.01 8.71 -11.93
CA GLU A 239 11.94 9.45 -11.25
C GLU A 239 10.77 8.51 -10.90
N PRO A 240 10.08 8.73 -9.77
CA PRO A 240 8.90 7.94 -9.43
C PRO A 240 7.72 8.29 -10.33
N SER A 241 7.13 7.29 -10.97
CA SER A 241 5.93 7.44 -11.77
C SER A 241 5.24 6.10 -11.97
N VAL A 242 3.97 6.11 -12.39
CA VAL A 242 3.24 4.89 -12.75
C VAL A 242 4.01 4.07 -13.80
N LYS A 243 4.68 4.75 -14.75
CA LYS A 243 5.51 4.10 -15.77
C LYS A 243 6.67 3.31 -15.15
N THR A 244 7.41 3.91 -14.21
CA THR A 244 8.60 3.28 -13.60
C THR A 244 8.23 2.22 -12.56
N PHE A 245 7.06 2.34 -11.92
CA PHE A 245 6.48 1.26 -11.10
C PHE A 245 6.06 0.07 -11.98
N SER A 246 5.44 0.34 -13.12
CA SER A 246 5.04 -0.69 -14.10
C SER A 246 6.26 -1.41 -14.67
N ALA A 247 7.33 -0.68 -15.01
CA ALA A 247 8.60 -1.23 -15.47
C ALA A 247 9.26 -2.18 -14.44
N SER A 248 8.99 -1.98 -13.14
CA SER A 248 9.43 -2.91 -12.10
C SER A 248 8.51 -4.12 -12.02
N ALA A 249 7.20 -3.90 -12.13
CA ALA A 249 6.16 -4.91 -11.98
C ALA A 249 6.17 -6.00 -13.07
N VAL A 250 6.66 -5.71 -14.27
CA VAL A 250 6.79 -6.72 -15.34
C VAL A 250 7.76 -7.86 -14.99
N ASN A 251 8.65 -7.65 -14.03
CA ASN A 251 9.59 -8.67 -13.55
C ASN A 251 8.97 -9.63 -12.52
N ALA A 252 7.67 -9.46 -12.18
CA ALA A 252 6.99 -10.29 -11.20
C ALA A 252 6.64 -11.68 -11.76
N ASP A 253 7.28 -12.73 -11.22
CA ASP A 253 6.97 -14.11 -11.57
C ASP A 253 5.84 -14.68 -10.70
N TRP A 254 4.61 -14.21 -10.97
CA TRP A 254 3.42 -14.65 -10.22
C TRP A 254 3.11 -16.14 -10.37
N LYS A 255 3.59 -16.79 -11.45
CA LYS A 255 3.38 -18.22 -11.68
C LYS A 255 4.13 -19.07 -10.64
N ASN A 256 5.26 -18.58 -10.15
CA ASN A 256 6.11 -19.26 -9.18
C ASN A 256 6.10 -18.57 -7.80
N ALA A 257 4.98 -17.93 -7.45
CA ALA A 257 4.79 -17.20 -6.20
C ALA A 257 3.83 -17.95 -5.26
N PRO A 258 4.28 -18.97 -4.50
CA PRO A 258 3.41 -19.74 -3.61
C PRO A 258 2.71 -18.84 -2.59
N GLY A 259 1.38 -18.97 -2.48
CA GLY A 259 0.56 -18.10 -1.62
C GLY A 259 0.53 -16.64 -2.07
N PHE A 260 0.84 -16.36 -3.34
CA PHE A 260 1.02 -15.02 -3.90
C PHE A 260 2.07 -14.17 -3.16
N TYR A 261 3.08 -14.78 -2.53
CA TYR A 261 4.15 -14.02 -1.91
C TYR A 261 5.09 -13.45 -2.98
N MET A 262 5.11 -12.12 -3.13
CA MET A 262 5.96 -11.41 -4.11
C MET A 262 6.52 -10.10 -3.53
N VAL A 263 7.80 -9.82 -3.82
CA VAL A 263 8.47 -8.58 -3.37
C VAL A 263 9.15 -7.92 -4.57
N LEU A 264 8.72 -6.69 -4.89
CA LEU A 264 9.12 -5.97 -6.11
C LEU A 264 10.15 -4.86 -5.89
N THR A 265 10.86 -4.88 -4.77
CA THR A 265 11.97 -3.98 -4.52
C THR A 265 13.22 -4.41 -5.29
N ASP A 266 14.00 -3.44 -5.75
CA ASP A 266 15.28 -3.61 -6.43
C ASP A 266 15.25 -4.49 -7.69
N GLN A 267 14.17 -4.36 -8.47
CA GLN A 267 13.99 -5.08 -9.73
C GLN A 267 15.00 -4.59 -10.79
N PRO A 268 15.46 -5.47 -11.72
CA PRO A 268 16.34 -5.08 -12.80
C PRO A 268 15.62 -4.21 -13.84
N GLY A 269 16.38 -3.58 -14.74
CA GLY A 269 15.87 -2.78 -15.86
C GLY A 269 16.15 -1.28 -15.70
N ASP A 270 16.38 -0.61 -16.84
CA ASP A 270 16.83 0.79 -16.88
C ASP A 270 15.78 1.78 -16.36
N GLU A 271 14.49 1.48 -16.53
CA GLU A 271 13.36 2.32 -16.08
C GLU A 271 12.73 1.84 -14.77
N SER A 272 13.27 0.79 -14.15
CA SER A 272 12.67 0.22 -12.93
C SER A 272 12.84 1.15 -11.74
N TRP A 273 11.72 1.53 -11.12
CA TRP A 273 11.71 2.21 -9.84
C TRP A 273 12.17 1.26 -8.70
N PRO A 274 13.19 1.63 -7.92
CA PRO A 274 13.82 0.70 -6.98
C PRO A 274 12.96 0.27 -5.80
N ILE A 275 11.92 1.03 -5.43
CA ILE A 275 11.11 0.76 -4.23
C ILE A 275 9.63 0.54 -4.61
N THR A 276 9.41 -0.32 -5.60
CA THR A 276 8.06 -0.74 -6.00
C THR A 276 7.52 -1.79 -5.03
N GLY A 277 6.26 -1.64 -4.63
CA GLY A 277 5.57 -2.50 -3.69
C GLY A 277 4.23 -3.01 -4.22
N VAL A 278 3.79 -4.16 -3.70
CA VAL A 278 2.47 -4.73 -3.96
C VAL A 278 1.68 -4.70 -2.66
N THR A 279 0.42 -4.30 -2.73
CA THR A 279 -0.52 -4.46 -1.61
C THR A 279 -1.38 -5.71 -1.83
N TYR A 280 -1.70 -6.37 -0.74
CA TYR A 280 -2.39 -7.65 -0.67
C TYR A 280 -3.65 -7.56 0.16
N ILE A 281 -4.60 -8.42 -0.16
CA ILE A 281 -5.76 -8.70 0.67
C ILE A 281 -5.60 -10.06 1.32
N LEU A 282 -5.96 -10.13 2.59
CA LEU A 282 -6.10 -11.34 3.37
C LEU A 282 -7.58 -11.59 3.65
N ILE A 283 -8.05 -12.81 3.40
CA ILE A 283 -9.39 -13.26 3.77
C ILE A 283 -9.30 -14.59 4.54
N ARG A 284 -10.29 -14.89 5.39
CA ARG A 284 -10.34 -16.17 6.10
C ARG A 284 -10.92 -17.27 5.21
N LYS A 285 -10.39 -18.48 5.34
CA LYS A 285 -10.93 -19.68 4.67
C LYS A 285 -12.32 -20.07 5.19
N ASP A 286 -12.63 -19.71 6.43
CA ASP A 286 -13.86 -20.09 7.13
C ASP A 286 -14.93 -18.98 7.14
N CYS A 287 -14.84 -18.00 6.23
CA CYS A 287 -15.87 -16.98 6.09
C CYS A 287 -17.24 -17.61 5.72
N PRO A 288 -18.35 -17.14 6.31
CA PRO A 288 -19.69 -17.54 5.89
C PRO A 288 -19.92 -17.33 4.40
N LYS A 289 -20.71 -18.22 3.77
CA LYS A 289 -20.91 -18.22 2.31
C LYS A 289 -21.38 -16.87 1.76
N ASN A 290 -22.34 -16.23 2.43
CA ASN A 290 -22.86 -14.90 2.05
C ASN A 290 -21.77 -13.81 2.09
N VAL A 291 -20.89 -13.84 3.11
CA VAL A 291 -19.75 -12.91 3.22
C VAL A 291 -18.74 -13.19 2.10
N LYS A 292 -18.42 -14.47 1.85
CA LYS A 292 -17.50 -14.88 0.77
C LYS A 292 -18.01 -14.45 -0.60
N ASP A 293 -19.29 -14.65 -0.90
CA ASP A 293 -19.92 -14.26 -2.16
C ASP A 293 -19.94 -12.74 -2.34
N ALA A 294 -20.21 -11.98 -1.29
CA ALA A 294 -20.14 -10.52 -1.33
C ALA A 294 -18.70 -10.02 -1.55
N MET A 295 -17.70 -10.58 -0.84
CA MET A 295 -16.29 -10.25 -1.05
C MET A 295 -15.84 -10.56 -2.48
N ARG A 296 -16.20 -11.73 -3.01
CA ARG A 296 -15.90 -12.13 -4.39
C ARG A 296 -16.43 -11.10 -5.39
N LYS A 297 -17.70 -10.70 -5.27
CA LYS A 297 -18.30 -9.67 -6.14
C LYS A 297 -17.60 -8.32 -6.01
N TYR A 298 -17.25 -7.92 -4.78
CA TYR A 298 -16.56 -6.66 -4.52
C TYR A 298 -15.16 -6.64 -5.15
N PHE A 299 -14.31 -7.63 -4.89
CA PHE A 299 -12.96 -7.67 -5.43
C PHE A 299 -12.94 -7.86 -6.95
N GLU A 300 -13.89 -8.61 -7.50
CA GLU A 300 -14.09 -8.71 -8.95
C GLU A 300 -14.42 -7.36 -9.58
N TRP A 301 -15.28 -6.57 -8.93
CA TRP A 301 -15.56 -5.19 -9.35
C TRP A 301 -14.33 -4.29 -9.23
N CYS A 302 -13.51 -4.44 -8.18
CA CYS A 302 -12.25 -3.70 -8.02
C CYS A 302 -11.28 -3.96 -9.17
N PHE A 303 -11.13 -5.22 -9.59
CA PHE A 303 -10.24 -5.61 -10.69
C PHE A 303 -10.72 -5.09 -12.05
N THR A 304 -12.03 -4.99 -12.23
CA THR A 304 -12.65 -4.57 -13.49
C THR A 304 -12.94 -3.06 -13.47
N THR A 305 -14.12 -2.67 -13.03
CA THR A 305 -14.58 -1.28 -12.98
C THR A 305 -13.68 -0.38 -12.13
N GLY A 306 -13.16 -0.90 -11.01
CA GLY A 306 -12.31 -0.15 -10.09
C GLY A 306 -10.93 0.20 -10.64
N SER A 307 -10.44 -0.52 -11.66
CA SER A 307 -9.09 -0.33 -12.22
C SER A 307 -8.83 1.10 -12.71
N THR A 308 -9.86 1.76 -13.28
CA THR A 308 -9.74 3.14 -13.77
C THR A 308 -9.48 4.13 -12.65
N ALA A 309 -10.16 3.97 -11.50
CA ALA A 309 -9.92 4.81 -10.34
C ALA A 309 -8.51 4.59 -9.76
N ALA A 310 -8.03 3.35 -9.72
CA ALA A 310 -6.67 3.04 -9.29
C ALA A 310 -5.62 3.75 -10.14
N MET A 311 -5.76 3.73 -11.47
CA MET A 311 -4.84 4.44 -12.38
C MET A 311 -4.88 5.96 -12.19
N LYS A 312 -6.07 6.55 -12.02
CA LYS A 312 -6.22 7.99 -11.73
C LYS A 312 -5.56 8.39 -10.41
N LEU A 313 -5.51 7.46 -9.46
CA LEU A 313 -4.83 7.62 -8.18
C LEU A 313 -3.38 7.08 -8.23
N ASN A 314 -2.76 7.00 -9.40
CA ASN A 314 -1.35 6.63 -9.61
C ASN A 314 -0.92 5.22 -9.18
N TYR A 315 -1.85 4.26 -9.08
CA TYR A 315 -1.52 2.86 -8.87
C TYR A 315 -1.49 2.09 -10.19
N VAL A 316 -0.71 1.01 -10.21
CA VAL A 316 -0.64 0.06 -11.31
C VAL A 316 -1.63 -1.07 -11.01
N PRO A 317 -2.67 -1.28 -11.84
CA PRO A 317 -3.59 -2.40 -11.70
C PRO A 317 -2.88 -3.75 -11.85
N ILE A 318 -3.41 -4.78 -11.21
CA ILE A 318 -2.88 -6.15 -11.35
C ILE A 318 -3.15 -6.67 -12.78
N PRO A 319 -2.16 -7.32 -13.43
CA PRO A 319 -2.33 -7.86 -14.78
C PRO A 319 -3.44 -8.91 -14.88
N GLY A 320 -4.10 -8.99 -16.04
CA GLY A 320 -5.21 -9.91 -16.28
C GLY A 320 -4.87 -11.38 -16.01
N ASN A 321 -3.69 -11.84 -16.40
CA ASN A 321 -3.24 -13.21 -16.13
C ASN A 321 -3.12 -13.52 -14.62
N VAL A 322 -2.81 -12.52 -13.79
CA VAL A 322 -2.76 -12.68 -12.34
C VAL A 322 -4.16 -12.66 -11.76
N ILE A 323 -5.07 -11.82 -12.28
CA ILE A 323 -6.49 -11.82 -11.90
C ILE A 323 -7.12 -13.20 -12.16
N GLU A 324 -6.80 -13.84 -13.29
CA GLU A 324 -7.25 -15.21 -13.57
C GLU A 324 -6.73 -16.24 -12.54
N LEU A 325 -5.46 -16.12 -12.11
CA LEU A 325 -4.92 -16.96 -11.03
C LEU A 325 -5.68 -16.73 -9.72
N ILE A 326 -5.99 -15.47 -9.37
CA ILE A 326 -6.74 -15.13 -8.16
C ILE A 326 -8.16 -15.72 -8.21
N ARG A 327 -8.87 -15.60 -9.34
CA ARG A 327 -10.19 -16.21 -9.55
C ARG A 327 -10.13 -17.72 -9.37
N LYS A 328 -9.11 -18.36 -9.94
CA LYS A 328 -8.93 -19.81 -9.87
C LYS A 328 -8.53 -20.29 -8.48
N GLU A 329 -7.73 -19.55 -7.71
CA GLU A 329 -7.12 -20.07 -6.47
C GLU A 329 -7.81 -19.59 -5.20
N VAL A 330 -8.36 -18.37 -5.20
CA VAL A 330 -8.85 -17.69 -3.99
C VAL A 330 -10.35 -17.39 -4.06
N LEU A 331 -10.81 -16.81 -5.16
CA LEU A 331 -12.20 -16.32 -5.30
C LEU A 331 -13.16 -17.37 -5.89
N LYS A 332 -12.94 -18.65 -5.60
CA LYS A 332 -13.82 -19.77 -5.99
C LYS A 332 -15.20 -19.68 -5.34
#